data_AF-X6IF34-F1
#
_entry.id   AF-X6IF34-F1
#
_cell.length_a   1.000
_cell.length_b   1.000
_cell.length_c   1.000
_cell.angle_alpha   90.00
_cell.angle_beta   90.00
_cell.angle_gamma   90.00
#
_symmetry.space_group_name_H-M   'P 1'
#
loop_
_entity.id
_entity.type
_entity.pdbx_description
1 polymer ?
#
loop_
_entity_poly.entity_id
_entity_poly.type
_entity_poly.pdbx_seq_one_letter_code
_entity_poly.pdbx_strand_id
1 'polypeptide(L)' 'MAGGASGFIGGMWPLTDRAAAAFSTDFYGGISTRIKDGPVYLAEILQDVRREFYQTGDPTYLAYTFYGNANLQIVAQ' A
#
# COMPACT_ATOMS: atom_id res chain seq x y z
N MET A 1 16.61 -3.77 -6.82
CA MET A 1 15.92 -2.93 -7.83
C MET A 1 16.73 -2.88 -9.13
N ALA A 2 16.99 -4.02 -9.78
CA ALA A 2 17.81 -4.08 -11.00
C ALA A 2 16.97 -4.18 -12.30
N GLY A 3 15.64 -4.35 -12.19
CA GLY A 3 14.74 -4.60 -13.32
C GLY A 3 13.85 -3.44 -13.76
N GLY A 4 14.14 -2.20 -13.37
CA GLY A 4 13.40 -1.00 -13.84
C GLY A 4 12.06 -0.70 -13.16
N ALA A 5 11.66 -1.45 -12.12
CA ALA A 5 10.47 -1.11 -11.33
C ALA A 5 10.67 0.19 -10.52
N SER A 6 9.67 1.08 -10.52
CA SER A 6 9.68 2.32 -9.73
C SER A 6 9.57 2.07 -8.21
N GLY A 7 9.10 0.88 -7.83
CA GLY A 7 9.12 0.37 -6.47
C GLY A 7 8.32 -0.93 -6.37
N PHE A 8 8.35 -1.60 -5.22
CA PHE A 8 7.52 -2.76 -4.93
C PHE A 8 7.08 -2.77 -3.46
N ILE A 9 5.94 -3.40 -3.19
CA ILE A 9 5.43 -3.62 -1.84
C ILE A 9 5.46 -5.12 -1.55
N GLY A 10 5.96 -5.52 -0.38
CA GLY A 10 6.02 -6.92 0.02
C GLY A 10 5.88 -7.10 1.53
N GLY A 11 5.40 -8.28 1.94
CA GLY A 11 5.33 -8.67 3.34
C GLY A 11 6.72 -9.03 3.89
N MET A 12 7.07 -8.50 5.06
CA MET A 12 8.32 -8.81 5.76
C MET A 12 8.26 -10.15 6.50
N TRP A 13 7.07 -10.70 6.73
CA TRP A 13 6.79 -11.99 7.37
C TRP A 13 5.50 -12.60 6.80
N PRO A 14 5.14 -13.86 7.14
CA PRO A 14 3.92 -14.50 6.64
C PRO A 14 2.65 -13.70 6.93
N LEU A 15 1.75 -13.65 5.95
CA LEU A 15 0.52 -12.88 5.96
C LEU A 15 -0.68 -13.82 6.06
N THR A 16 -1.79 -13.35 6.62
CA THR A 16 -3.07 -14.08 6.54
C THR A 16 -3.79 -13.72 5.24
N ASP A 17 -4.33 -14.72 4.53
CA ASP A 17 -4.96 -14.49 3.21
C ASP A 17 -6.11 -13.48 3.28
N ARG A 18 -6.95 -13.57 4.32
CA ARG A 18 -8.09 -12.66 4.50
C ARG A 18 -7.64 -11.21 4.68
N ALA A 19 -6.66 -10.94 5.55
CA ALA A 19 -6.19 -9.58 5.77
C ALA A 19 -5.36 -9.07 4.59
N ALA A 20 -4.59 -9.94 3.92
CA ALA A 20 -3.86 -9.59 2.70
C ALA A 20 -4.81 -9.20 1.55
N ALA A 21 -5.94 -9.90 1.42
CA ALA A 21 -6.98 -9.55 0.45
C ALA A 21 -7.63 -8.20 0.78
N ALA A 22 -8.03 -7.98 2.04
CA ALA A 22 -8.60 -6.72 2.49
C ALA A 22 -7.63 -5.55 2.28
N PHE A 23 -6.37 -5.71 2.72
CA PHE A 23 -5.29 -4.75 2.49
C PHE A 23 -5.18 -4.38 1.01
N SER A 24 -5.17 -5.37 0.12
CA SER A 24 -4.99 -5.13 -1.32
C SER A 24 -6.19 -4.37 -1.90
N THR A 25 -7.41 -4.74 -1.51
CA THR A 25 -8.64 -4.04 -1.90
C THR A 25 -8.61 -2.58 -1.47
N ASP A 26 -8.27 -2.31 -0.21
CA ASP A 26 -8.25 -0.96 0.33
C ASP A 26 -7.11 -0.11 -0.25
N PHE A 27 -5.95 -0.72 -0.47
CA PHE A 27 -4.78 -0.06 -1.05
C PHE A 27 -5.05 0.40 -2.49
N TYR A 28 -5.45 -0.52 -3.37
CA TYR A 28 -5.75 -0.15 -4.76
C TYR A 28 -7.03 0.69 -4.87
N GLY A 29 -8.03 0.44 -4.02
CA GLY A 29 -9.23 1.27 -3.92
C GLY A 29 -8.93 2.71 -3.52
N GLY A 30 -8.02 2.91 -2.56
CA GLY A 30 -7.56 4.23 -2.12
C GLY A 30 -6.86 5.01 -3.23
N ILE A 31 -5.98 4.34 -4.01
CA ILE A 31 -5.35 4.95 -5.19
C ILE A 31 -6.41 5.35 -6.22
N SER A 32 -7.27 4.41 -6.61
CA SER A 32 -8.32 4.63 -7.63
C SER A 32 -9.30 5.75 -7.26
N THR A 33 -9.56 5.91 -5.96
CA THR A 33 -10.43 6.98 -5.45
C THR A 33 -9.73 8.34 -5.53
N ARG A 34 -8.52 8.46 -4.95
CA ARG A 34 -7.83 9.75 -4.81
C ARG A 34 -7.19 10.26 -6.10
N ILE A 35 -6.84 9.37 -7.03
CA ILE A 35 -6.19 9.77 -8.29
C ILE A 35 -7.07 10.68 -9.15
N LYS A 36 -8.39 10.65 -8.93
CA LYS A 36 -9.36 11.54 -9.60
C LYS A 36 -9.19 13.01 -9.17
N ASP A 37 -8.65 13.23 -7.98
CA ASP A 37 -8.48 14.56 -7.39
C ASP A 37 -7.06 15.13 -7.60
N GLY A 38 -6.12 14.30 -8.06
CA GLY A 38 -4.74 14.71 -8.36
C GLY A 38 -3.70 13.61 -8.15
N PRO A 39 -2.40 13.95 -8.19
CA PRO A 39 -1.32 13.01 -7.90
C PRO A 39 -1.45 12.38 -6.50
N VAL A 40 -1.22 11.07 -6.39
CA VAL A 40 -1.37 10.31 -5.14
C VAL A 40 -0.01 9.79 -4.68
N TYR A 41 0.40 10.12 -3.45
CA TYR A 41 1.58 9.52 -2.84
C TYR A 41 1.29 8.09 -2.38
N LEU A 42 2.02 7.11 -2.90
CA LEU A 42 1.87 5.70 -2.51
C LEU A 42 2.11 5.48 -1.01
N ALA A 43 3.06 6.22 -0.44
CA ALA A 43 3.40 6.12 0.98
C ALA A 43 2.22 6.52 1.88
N GLU A 44 1.41 7.50 1.47
CA GLU A 44 0.23 7.94 2.24
C GLU A 44 -0.86 6.87 2.22
N ILE A 45 -1.16 6.29 1.05
CA ILE A 45 -2.12 5.18 0.95
C ILE A 45 -1.65 3.99 1.80
N LEU A 46 -0.36 3.64 1.73
CA LEU A 46 0.20 2.56 2.54
C LEU A 46 0.07 2.83 4.04
N GLN A 47 0.32 4.08 4.48
CA GLN A 47 0.14 4.47 5.88
C GLN A 47 -1.31 4.36 6.32
N ASP A 48 -2.25 4.79 5.48
CA ASP A 48 -3.68 4.75 5.80
C ASP A 48 -4.17 3.32 5.96
N VAL A 49 -3.87 2.43 5.01
CA VAL A 49 -4.27 1.01 5.10
C VAL A 49 -3.60 0.32 6.30
N ARG A 50 -2.34 0.66 6.61
CA ARG A 50 -1.65 0.14 7.82
C ARG A 50 -2.35 0.49 9.13
N ARG A 51 -3.12 1.59 9.18
CA ARG A 51 -3.88 1.99 10.40
C ARG A 51 -5.00 1.02 10.73
N GLU A 52 -5.44 0.17 9.81
CA GLU A 52 -6.44 -0.89 10.09
C GLU A 52 -5.95 -1.89 11.15
N PHE A 53 -4.64 -1.97 11.40
CA PHE A 53 -4.10 -2.68 12.57
C PHE A 53 -4.74 -2.21 13.88
N TYR A 54 -4.99 -0.91 14.05
CA TYR A 54 -5.56 -0.38 15.29
C TYR A 54 -7.03 -0.77 15.51
N GLN A 55 -7.74 -1.13 14.44
CA GLN A 55 -9.14 -1.56 14.51
C GLN A 55 -9.26 -3.08 14.61
N THR A 56 -8.43 -3.80 13.87
CA THR A 56 -8.51 -5.27 13.72
C THR A 56 -7.58 -6.05 14.64
N GLY A 57 -6.46 -5.45 15.04
CA GLY A 57 -5.36 -6.13 15.71
C GLY A 57 -4.57 -7.09 14.83
N ASP A 58 -4.84 -7.18 13.52
CA ASP A 58 -4.18 -8.14 12.63
C ASP A 58 -2.77 -7.64 12.23
N PRO A 59 -1.69 -8.33 12.61
CA PRO A 59 -0.32 -7.89 12.32
C PRO A 59 0.04 -7.92 10.83
N THR A 60 -0.79 -8.54 9.97
CA THR A 60 -0.63 -8.54 8.51
C THR A 60 -0.51 -7.11 7.96
N TYR A 61 -1.28 -6.17 8.50
CA TYR A 61 -1.22 -4.77 8.08
C TYR A 61 0.18 -4.17 8.28
N LEU A 62 0.88 -4.52 9.36
CA LEU A 62 2.22 -3.99 9.67
C LEU A 62 3.34 -4.64 8.84
N ALA A 63 3.07 -5.78 8.21
CA ALA A 63 4.06 -6.55 7.48
C ALA A 63 4.46 -5.90 6.15
N TYR A 64 3.57 -5.14 5.52
CA TYR A 64 3.74 -4.63 4.16
C TYR A 64 4.70 -3.46 4.08
N THR A 65 5.91 -3.64 3.54
CA THR A 65 6.89 -2.55 3.34
C THR A 65 7.01 -2.17 1.88
N PHE A 66 7.10 -0.86 1.61
CA PHE A 66 7.40 -0.32 0.30
C PHE A 66 8.89 -0.08 0.12
N TYR A 67 9.44 -0.60 -0.97
CA TYR A 67 10.81 -0.40 -1.42
C TYR A 67 10.79 0.41 -2.72
N GLY A 68 11.12 1.70 -2.63
CA GLY A 68 11.13 2.62 -3.76
C GLY A 68 11.38 4.06 -3.29
N ASN A 69 11.10 5.03 -4.15
CA ASN A 69 11.16 6.44 -3.77
C ASN A 69 9.98 6.78 -2.84
N ALA A 70 10.25 7.23 -1.61
CA ALA A 70 9.19 7.60 -0.65
C ALA A 70 8.23 8.69 -1.17
N ASN A 71 8.70 9.52 -2.11
CA ASN A 71 7.91 10.54 -2.78
C ASN A 71 7.30 10.05 -4.11
N LEU A 72 7.26 8.74 -4.36
CA LEU A 72 6.66 8.19 -5.57
C LEU A 72 5.17 8.53 -5.61
N GLN A 73 4.79 9.23 -6.68
CA GLN A 73 3.42 9.61 -6.97
C GLN A 73 2.87 8.78 -8.12
N ILE A 74 1.60 8.42 -8.01
CA ILE A 74 0.81 7.96 -9.15
C ILE A 74 0.05 9.15 -9.70
N VAL A 75 0.15 9.37 -11.01
CA VAL A 75 -0.56 10.42 -11.74
C VAL A 75 -1.57 9.78 -12.68
N ALA A 76 -2.73 10.41 -12.86
CA ALA A 76 -3.68 9.99 -13.89
C ALA A 76 -3.01 10.12 -15.28
N GLN A 77 -3.26 9.13 -16.15
CA GLN A 77 -2.84 9.19 -17.55
C GLN A 77 -3.88 9.91 -18.41
#